data_AF-A0AA46URC1-F1
#
_entry.id   AF-A0AA46URC1-F1
#
_cell.length_a   1.000
_cell.length_b   1.000
_cell.length_c   1.000
_cell.angle_alpha   90.00
_cell.angle_beta   90.00
_cell.angle_gamma   90.00
#
_symmetry.space_group_name_H-M   'P 1'
#
loop_
_entity.id
_entity.type
_entity.pdbx_description
1 polymer ?
#
loop_
_entity_poly.entity_id
_entity_poly.type
_entity_poly.pdbx_seq_one_letter_code
_entity_poly.pdbx_strand_id
1 'polypeptide(L)'
;MTTTVFTLTQAYASEQNGNIPHIPPVRVFSTESGAYDYLAVFAKNRILDAFQDCLRDTLEGEGYDMEDLNTDEGLIKQFDHFIDHKSNIDIVNLLVEFEGGDFNFDISEHPTQSLVEMLENADLVEVNGIKFPSFTIDLNDEECAISCEAILPNHTVKECNIGYTALTDAVWNSSTKYWFVTDGHESYHVRTFNLVQQ
;
A
#
# COMPACT_ATOMS: atom_id res chain seq x y z
N MET A 1 13.89 10.23 9.34
CA MET A 1 13.13 9.67 8.21
C MET A 1 12.26 8.58 8.76
N THR A 2 10.95 8.65 8.58
CA THR A 2 10.06 7.52 8.90
C THR A 2 10.34 6.43 7.88
N THR A 3 10.82 5.27 8.33
CA THR A 3 11.00 4.13 7.44
C THR A 3 9.61 3.58 7.12
N THR A 4 9.33 3.39 5.83
CA THR A 4 8.07 2.78 5.36
C THR A 4 8.36 1.47 4.64
N VAL A 5 7.38 0.58 4.69
CA VAL A 5 7.37 -0.71 3.97
C VAL A 5 6.13 -0.77 3.10
N PHE A 6 6.19 -1.56 2.04
CA PHE A 6 5.08 -1.76 1.12
C PHE A 6 4.58 -3.19 1.25
N THR A 7 3.30 -3.36 1.57
CA THR A 7 2.65 -4.66 1.59
C THR A 7 2.01 -4.90 0.23
N LEU A 8 2.20 -6.10 -0.31
CA LEU A 8 1.49 -6.59 -1.48
C LEU A 8 0.56 -7.70 -1.03
N THR A 9 -0.73 -7.51 -1.28
CA THR A 9 -1.76 -8.54 -1.07
C THR A 9 -2.25 -9.00 -2.44
N GLN A 10 -2.31 -10.32 -2.66
CA GLN A 10 -2.81 -10.92 -3.91
C GLN A 10 -3.93 -11.88 -3.59
N ALA A 11 -5.05 -11.81 -4.33
CA ALA A 11 -6.20 -12.68 -4.11
C ALA A 11 -6.88 -13.09 -5.43
N TYR A 12 -7.47 -14.29 -5.45
CA TYR A 12 -8.34 -14.76 -6.52
C TYR A 12 -9.80 -14.77 -6.06
N ALA A 13 -10.71 -14.24 -6.88
CA ALA A 13 -12.14 -14.18 -6.58
C ALA A 13 -12.77 -15.58 -6.42
N SER A 14 -12.23 -16.60 -7.11
CA SER A 14 -12.76 -17.96 -7.16
C SER A 14 -12.20 -18.92 -6.09
N GLU A 15 -11.31 -18.48 -5.19
CA GLU A 15 -10.83 -19.30 -4.06
C GLU A 15 -11.90 -19.55 -2.96
N GLN A 16 -13.14 -19.07 -3.15
CA GLN A 16 -14.29 -19.36 -2.28
C GLN A 16 -14.85 -20.79 -2.47
N ASN A 17 -14.02 -21.83 -2.34
CA ASN A 17 -14.53 -23.17 -2.05
C ASN A 17 -14.69 -23.32 -0.54
N GLY A 18 -15.94 -23.21 -0.08
CA GLY A 18 -16.33 -23.02 1.31
C GLY A 18 -15.67 -23.95 2.33
N ASN A 19 -15.09 -23.34 3.37
CA ASN A 19 -15.05 -23.72 4.80
C ASN A 19 -13.74 -23.36 5.52
N ILE A 20 -12.78 -22.72 4.85
CA ILE A 20 -11.62 -22.11 5.51
C ILE A 20 -11.47 -20.69 4.94
N PRO A 21 -11.38 -19.63 5.75
CA PRO A 21 -10.99 -18.32 5.26
C PRO A 21 -9.61 -18.46 4.60
N HIS A 22 -9.56 -18.38 3.27
CA HIS A 22 -8.28 -18.28 2.59
C HIS A 22 -7.75 -16.88 2.88
N ILE A 23 -6.73 -16.79 3.74
CA ILE A 23 -6.05 -15.52 4.02
C ILE A 23 -5.16 -15.27 2.81
N PRO A 24 -5.38 -14.19 2.04
CA PRO A 24 -4.56 -13.88 0.88
C PRO A 24 -3.09 -13.74 1.32
N PRO A 25 -2.13 -14.29 0.56
CA PRO A 25 -0.72 -14.13 0.90
C PRO A 25 -0.33 -12.65 0.92
N VAL A 26 0.30 -12.22 2.01
CA VAL A 26 0.87 -10.87 2.18
C VAL A 26 2.38 -10.93 2.05
N ARG A 27 2.95 -10.09 1.19
CA ARG A 27 4.40 -9.93 1.00
C ARG A 27 4.82 -8.53 1.38
N VAL A 28 6.01 -8.38 1.96
CA VAL A 28 6.53 -7.09 2.43
C VAL A 28 7.77 -6.71 1.63
N PHE A 29 7.81 -5.48 1.14
CA PHE A 29 8.87 -4.90 0.32
C PHE A 29 9.39 -3.61 0.94
N SER A 30 10.66 -3.30 0.71
CA SER A 30 11.27 -2.04 1.13
C SER A 30 10.92 -0.84 0.24
N THR A 31 10.41 -1.10 -0.97
CA THR A 31 10.04 -0.08 -1.95
C THR A 31 8.78 -0.51 -2.71
N GLU A 32 8.00 0.47 -3.17
CA GLU A 32 6.83 0.24 -4.02
C GLU A 32 7.21 -0.43 -5.34
N SER A 33 8.31 0.03 -5.97
CA SER A 33 8.82 -0.55 -7.21
C SER A 33 9.16 -2.04 -7.05
N GLY A 34 9.72 -2.44 -5.90
CA GLY A 34 10.01 -3.84 -5.63
C GLY A 34 8.75 -4.72 -5.58
N ALA A 35 7.61 -4.19 -5.13
CA ALA A 35 6.33 -4.90 -5.17
C ALA A 35 5.82 -5.06 -6.61
N TYR A 36 5.94 -4.02 -7.44
CA TYR A 36 5.60 -4.09 -8.87
C TYR A 36 6.50 -5.01 -9.68
N ASP A 37 7.81 -5.02 -9.41
CA ASP A 37 8.77 -5.93 -10.05
C ASP A 37 8.39 -7.39 -9.75
N TYR A 38 8.06 -7.69 -8.50
CA TYR A 38 7.58 -9.02 -8.11
C TYR A 38 6.28 -9.39 -8.84
N LEU A 39 5.31 -8.47 -8.91
CA LEU A 39 4.04 -8.69 -9.60
C LEU A 39 4.23 -8.96 -11.10
N ALA A 40 5.11 -8.22 -11.77
CA ALA A 40 5.38 -8.41 -13.19
C ALA A 40 5.96 -9.81 -13.48
N VAL A 41 6.92 -10.26 -12.65
CA VAL A 41 7.48 -11.62 -12.77
C VAL A 41 6.41 -12.68 -12.52
N PHE A 42 5.60 -12.49 -11.48
CA PHE A 42 4.48 -13.40 -11.18
C PHE A 42 3.50 -13.47 -12.35
N ALA A 43 3.07 -12.32 -12.88
CA ALA A 43 2.12 -12.22 -13.98
C ALA A 43 2.66 -12.89 -15.25
N LYS A 44 3.91 -12.60 -15.62
CA LYS A 44 4.58 -13.24 -16.75
C LYS A 44 4.55 -14.77 -16.65
N ASN A 45 4.97 -15.31 -15.51
CA ASN A 45 4.99 -16.77 -15.31
C ASN A 45 3.58 -17.37 -15.36
N ARG A 46 2.60 -16.72 -14.71
CA ARG A 46 1.21 -17.17 -14.70
C ARG A 46 0.58 -17.18 -16.10
N ILE A 47 0.85 -16.15 -16.90
CA ILE A 47 0.40 -16.07 -18.30
C ILE A 47 0.98 -17.23 -19.11
N LEU A 48 2.29 -17.47 -19.00
CA LEU A 48 2.95 -18.57 -19.70
C LEU A 48 2.49 -19.95 -19.25
N ASP A 49 2.11 -20.11 -17.99
CA ASP A 49 1.69 -21.40 -17.43
C ASP A 49 0.22 -21.74 -17.74
N ALA A 50 -0.67 -20.72 -17.75
CA ALA A 50 -2.12 -20.95 -17.76
C ALA A 50 -2.88 -20.28 -18.92
N PHE A 51 -2.27 -19.30 -19.61
CA PHE A 51 -2.95 -18.45 -20.59
C PHE A 51 -2.20 -18.35 -21.92
N GLN A 52 -1.51 -19.42 -22.32
CA GLN A 52 -0.73 -19.43 -23.56
C GLN A 52 -1.59 -19.12 -24.80
N ASP A 53 -2.82 -19.63 -24.87
CA ASP A 53 -3.70 -19.40 -26.01
C ASP A 53 -4.14 -17.92 -26.09
N CYS A 54 -4.53 -17.33 -24.97
CA CYS A 54 -4.84 -15.89 -24.89
C CYS A 54 -3.62 -15.03 -25.23
N LEU A 55 -2.43 -15.45 -24.80
CA LEU A 55 -1.17 -14.78 -25.14
C LEU A 55 -0.89 -14.86 -26.65
N ARG A 56 -1.10 -16.01 -27.29
CA ARG A 56 -0.94 -16.17 -28.75
C ARG A 56 -1.86 -15.23 -29.51
N ASP A 57 -3.16 -15.22 -29.17
CA ASP A 57 -4.15 -14.34 -29.80
C ASP A 57 -3.76 -12.85 -29.64
N THR A 58 -3.25 -12.48 -28.46
CA THR A 58 -2.79 -11.11 -28.19
C THR A 58 -1.57 -10.74 -29.03
N LEU A 59 -0.57 -11.61 -29.10
CA LEU A 59 0.65 -11.37 -29.88
C LEU A 59 0.36 -11.36 -31.39
N GLU A 60 -0.51 -12.23 -31.89
CA GLU A 60 -0.98 -12.20 -33.27
C GLU A 60 -1.68 -10.87 -33.59
N GLY A 61 -2.55 -10.39 -32.69
CA GLY A 61 -3.22 -9.09 -32.81
C GLY A 61 -2.26 -7.89 -32.83
N GLU A 62 -1.12 -8.01 -32.15
CA GLU A 62 -0.03 -7.03 -32.13
C GLU A 62 0.92 -7.17 -33.33
N GLY A 63 0.70 -8.15 -34.22
CA GLY A 63 1.42 -8.32 -35.48
C GLY A 63 2.64 -9.25 -35.42
N TYR A 64 2.76 -10.08 -34.38
CA TYR A 64 3.79 -11.11 -34.31
C TYR A 64 3.45 -12.31 -35.22
N ASP A 65 4.48 -12.98 -35.76
CA ASP A 65 4.31 -14.09 -36.71
C ASP A 65 3.81 -15.36 -36.03
N MET A 66 2.67 -15.90 -36.49
CA MET A 66 2.08 -17.12 -35.96
C MET A 66 2.97 -18.36 -36.10
N GLU A 67 3.85 -18.42 -37.12
CA GLU A 67 4.79 -19.54 -37.24
C GLU A 67 5.75 -19.60 -36.04
N ASP A 68 6.16 -18.44 -35.53
CA ASP A 68 7.02 -18.33 -34.35
C ASP A 68 6.24 -18.62 -33.04
N LEU A 69 4.95 -18.28 -32.96
CA LEU A 69 4.12 -18.43 -31.75
C LEU A 69 3.65 -19.87 -31.47
N ASN A 70 3.75 -20.77 -32.46
CA ASN A 70 3.27 -22.15 -32.36
C ASN A 70 4.20 -23.09 -31.57
N THR A 71 5.39 -22.63 -31.20
CA THR A 71 6.33 -23.39 -30.35
C THR A 71 6.44 -22.73 -28.98
N ASP A 72 6.62 -23.53 -27.92
CA ASP A 72 6.77 -22.98 -26.56
C ASP A 72 7.96 -22.02 -26.47
N GLU A 73 9.10 -22.39 -27.08
CA GLU A 73 10.31 -21.56 -27.10
C GLU A 73 10.09 -20.25 -27.86
N GLY A 74 9.41 -20.32 -29.01
CA GLY A 74 9.08 -19.14 -29.80
C GLY A 74 8.07 -18.22 -29.09
N LEU A 75 7.03 -18.78 -28.47
CA LEU A 75 6.06 -18.02 -27.68
C LEU A 75 6.73 -17.28 -26.52
N ILE A 76 7.59 -17.95 -25.74
CA ILE A 76 8.34 -17.34 -24.65
C ILE A 76 9.20 -16.18 -25.16
N LYS A 77 9.95 -16.41 -26.24
CA LYS A 77 10.85 -15.40 -26.82
C LYS A 77 10.09 -14.18 -27.35
N GLN A 78 8.96 -14.39 -28.02
CA GLN A 78 8.15 -13.28 -28.53
C GLN A 78 7.45 -12.54 -27.39
N PHE A 79 7.04 -13.24 -26.33
CA PHE A 79 6.50 -12.60 -25.15
C PHE A 79 7.55 -11.74 -24.44
N ASP A 80 8.79 -12.23 -24.30
CA ASP A 80 9.91 -11.44 -23.79
C ASP A 80 10.11 -10.14 -24.59
N HIS A 81 10.14 -10.25 -25.92
CA HIS A 81 10.27 -9.08 -26.80
C HIS A 81 9.08 -8.11 -26.68
N PHE A 82 7.86 -8.64 -26.52
CA PHE A 82 6.65 -7.83 -26.32
C PHE A 82 6.71 -7.05 -25.01
N ILE A 83 7.11 -7.68 -23.90
CA ILE A 83 7.15 -7.04 -22.58
C ILE A 83 8.37 -6.12 -22.39
N ASP A 84 9.45 -6.26 -23.16
CA ASP A 84 10.62 -5.37 -23.12
C ASP A 84 10.27 -3.89 -23.32
N HIS A 85 9.14 -3.61 -23.99
CA HIS A 85 8.65 -2.27 -24.29
C HIS A 85 7.44 -1.86 -23.43
N LYS A 86 7.09 -2.66 -22.42
CA LYS A 86 5.92 -2.47 -21.56
C LYS A 86 6.34 -2.12 -20.14
N SER A 87 5.50 -1.38 -19.43
CA SER A 87 5.68 -1.16 -18.00
C SER A 87 5.29 -2.41 -17.21
N ASN A 88 5.77 -2.54 -15.98
CA ASN A 88 5.35 -3.62 -15.07
C ASN A 88 3.83 -3.66 -14.90
N ILE A 89 3.17 -2.49 -14.86
CA ILE A 89 1.71 -2.38 -14.75
C ILE A 89 1.01 -2.95 -15.98
N ASP A 90 1.55 -2.73 -17.19
CA ASP A 90 0.95 -3.28 -18.42
C ASP A 90 0.96 -4.81 -18.41
N ILE A 91 2.05 -5.42 -17.94
CA ILE A 91 2.18 -6.89 -17.83
C ILE A 91 1.16 -7.44 -16.82
N VAL A 92 0.97 -6.76 -15.69
CA VAL A 92 -0.01 -7.15 -14.67
C VAL A 92 -1.43 -6.98 -15.17
N ASN A 93 -1.72 -5.89 -15.87
CA ASN A 93 -3.03 -5.64 -16.47
C ASN A 93 -3.38 -6.73 -17.49
N LEU A 94 -2.41 -7.19 -18.29
CA LEU A 94 -2.61 -8.30 -19.22
C LEU A 94 -3.06 -9.58 -18.48
N LEU A 95 -2.46 -9.89 -17.33
CA LEU A 95 -2.93 -11.02 -16.51
C LEU A 95 -4.36 -10.78 -15.99
N VAL A 96 -4.68 -9.58 -15.50
CA VAL A 96 -6.02 -9.25 -15.00
C VAL A 96 -7.07 -9.44 -16.10
N GLU A 97 -6.75 -9.04 -17.32
CA GLU A 97 -7.61 -9.24 -18.49
C GLU A 97 -7.81 -10.73 -18.80
N PHE A 98 -6.74 -11.54 -18.79
CA PHE A 98 -6.81 -12.98 -19.07
C PHE A 98 -7.55 -13.78 -17.99
N GLU A 99 -7.37 -13.42 -16.71
CA GLU A 99 -8.12 -13.99 -15.58
C GLU A 99 -9.56 -13.45 -15.51
N GLY A 100 -9.99 -12.58 -16.44
CA GLY A 100 -11.36 -12.08 -16.51
C GLY A 100 -11.78 -11.24 -15.29
N GLY A 101 -10.82 -10.62 -14.60
CA GLY A 101 -11.04 -9.88 -13.35
C GLY A 101 -11.06 -10.73 -12.08
N ASP A 102 -10.80 -12.04 -12.15
CA ASP A 102 -10.71 -12.89 -10.97
C ASP A 102 -9.46 -12.60 -10.14
N PHE A 103 -8.39 -12.10 -10.75
CA PHE A 103 -7.16 -11.72 -10.06
C PHE A 103 -7.23 -10.27 -9.56
N ASN A 104 -7.00 -10.08 -8.26
CA ASN A 104 -6.93 -8.76 -7.62
C ASN A 104 -5.65 -8.63 -6.80
N PHE A 105 -5.09 -7.43 -6.76
CA PHE A 105 -3.95 -7.11 -5.91
C PHE A 105 -4.08 -5.71 -5.31
N ASP A 106 -3.44 -5.51 -4.16
CA ASP A 106 -3.30 -4.21 -3.51
C ASP A 106 -1.85 -4.01 -3.07
N ILE A 107 -1.31 -2.81 -3.32
CA ILE A 107 -0.03 -2.37 -2.78
C ILE A 107 -0.29 -1.21 -1.82
N SER A 108 0.00 -1.43 -0.54
CA SER A 108 -0.23 -0.44 0.51
C SER A 108 1.08 -0.08 1.20
N GLU A 109 1.34 1.22 1.34
CA GLU A 109 2.44 1.73 2.16
C GLU A 109 2.06 1.69 3.65
N HIS A 110 2.98 1.23 4.50
CA HIS A 110 2.84 1.21 5.96
C HIS A 110 4.08 1.80 6.64
N PRO A 111 3.92 2.63 7.68
CA PRO A 111 5.01 2.99 8.57
C PRO A 111 5.56 1.75 9.27
N THR A 112 6.88 1.67 9.46
CA THR A 112 7.50 0.60 10.27
C THR A 112 7.38 0.85 11.77
N GLN A 113 6.95 2.05 12.16
CA GLN A 113 6.79 2.49 13.54
C GLN A 113 5.31 2.72 13.82
N SER A 114 4.90 2.46 15.05
CA SER A 114 3.58 2.85 15.57
C SER A 114 3.43 4.38 15.65
N LEU A 115 2.20 4.87 15.74
CA LEU A 115 1.94 6.29 15.97
C LEU A 115 2.63 6.80 17.25
N VAL A 116 2.62 6.00 18.33
CA VAL A 116 3.26 6.35 19.61
C VAL A 116 4.76 6.57 19.45
N GLU A 117 5.48 5.62 18.83
CA GLU A 117 6.92 5.76 18.56
C GLU A 117 7.23 6.95 17.63
N MET A 118 6.34 7.21 16.67
CA MET A 118 6.48 8.36 15.77
C MET A 118 6.30 9.69 16.50
N LEU A 119 5.41 9.76 17.50
CA LEU A 119 5.16 10.97 18.30
C LEU A 119 6.32 11.29 19.23
N GLU A 120 6.92 10.29 19.87
CA GLU A 120 8.08 10.47 20.77
C GLU A 120 9.26 11.15 20.06
N ASN A 121 9.34 11.02 18.73
CA ASN A 121 10.40 11.57 17.90
C ASN A 121 9.93 12.74 17.02
N ALA A 122 8.68 13.21 17.20
CA ALA A 122 8.09 14.25 16.36
C ALA A 122 8.49 15.65 16.84
N ASP A 123 8.80 16.53 15.89
CA ASP A 123 8.97 17.96 16.15
C ASP A 123 7.65 18.73 16.01
N LEU A 124 6.70 18.14 15.29
CA LEU A 124 5.41 18.71 14.98
C LEU A 124 4.38 17.60 14.82
N VAL A 125 3.21 17.78 15.42
CA VAL A 125 2.04 16.94 15.16
C VAL A 125 0.97 17.74 14.43
N GLU A 126 0.28 17.10 13.49
CA GLU A 126 -0.91 17.63 12.86
C GLU A 126 -2.10 16.76 13.23
N VAL A 127 -3.16 17.39 13.75
CA VAL A 127 -4.41 16.73 14.10
C VAL A 127 -5.57 17.42 13.39
N ASN A 128 -6.34 16.68 12.60
CA ASN A 128 -7.48 17.20 11.84
C ASN A 128 -7.12 18.42 10.97
N GLY A 129 -5.91 18.42 10.41
CA GLY A 129 -5.38 19.50 9.56
C GLY A 129 -4.83 20.71 10.32
N ILE A 130 -4.83 20.70 11.65
CA ILE A 130 -4.25 21.76 12.50
C ILE A 130 -2.87 21.31 12.96
N LYS A 131 -1.87 22.17 12.80
CA LYS A 131 -0.48 21.92 13.18
C LYS A 131 -0.20 22.43 14.59
N PHE A 132 0.35 21.56 15.44
CA PHE A 132 0.69 21.80 16.83
C PHE A 132 2.21 21.69 17.03
N PRO A 133 2.94 22.81 16.97
CA PRO A 133 4.40 22.81 17.15
C PRO A 133 4.83 22.63 18.61
N SER A 134 3.89 22.72 19.55
CA SER A 134 4.11 22.46 20.97
C SER A 134 3.06 21.47 21.43
N PHE A 135 3.51 20.31 21.90
CA PHE A 135 2.67 19.27 22.46
C PHE A 135 3.45 18.52 23.53
N THR A 136 2.74 17.90 24.47
CA THR A 136 3.31 17.07 25.52
C THR A 136 2.84 15.64 25.35
N ILE A 137 3.73 14.69 25.64
CA ILE A 137 3.41 13.27 25.67
C ILE A 137 3.60 12.78 27.12
N ASP A 138 2.57 12.15 27.68
CA ASP A 138 2.66 11.37 28.91
C ASP A 138 2.00 10.01 28.71
N LEU A 139 2.79 9.01 28.34
CA LEU A 139 2.28 7.65 28.08
C LEU A 139 1.80 6.93 29.36
N ASN A 140 1.97 7.53 30.55
CA ASN A 140 1.38 7.01 31.79
C ASN A 140 -0.02 7.54 32.06
N ASP A 141 -0.45 8.58 31.32
CA ASP A 141 -1.80 9.12 31.39
C ASP A 141 -2.68 8.40 30.37
N GLU A 142 -3.51 7.48 30.87
CA GLU A 142 -4.43 6.71 30.02
C GLU A 142 -5.47 7.60 29.32
N GLU A 143 -5.88 8.70 29.95
CA GLU A 143 -6.92 9.59 29.47
C GLU A 143 -6.37 10.73 28.58
N CYS A 144 -5.13 11.16 28.81
CA CYS A 144 -4.52 12.32 28.14
C CYS A 144 -3.05 12.07 27.76
N ALA A 145 -2.79 11.02 26.99
CA ALA A 145 -1.44 10.65 26.59
C ALA A 145 -0.75 11.68 25.70
N ILE A 146 -1.52 12.43 24.90
CA ILE A 146 -1.05 13.61 24.18
C ILE A 146 -1.90 14.79 24.59
N SER A 147 -1.25 15.93 24.85
CA SER A 147 -1.90 17.23 24.92
C SER A 147 -1.23 18.21 23.96
N CYS A 148 -2.05 18.81 23.08
CA CYS A 148 -1.60 19.76 22.07
C CYS A 148 -2.31 21.11 22.26
N GLU A 149 -1.57 22.21 22.14
CA GLU A 149 -2.15 23.55 22.12
C GLU A 149 -1.59 24.35 20.92
N ALA A 150 -2.48 25.00 20.17
CA ALA A 150 -2.10 25.90 19.09
C ALA A 150 -2.96 27.16 19.07
N ILE A 151 -2.32 28.31 18.87
CA ILE A 151 -2.99 29.59 18.64
C ILE A 151 -3.10 29.79 17.14
N LEU A 152 -4.33 29.74 16.61
CA LEU A 152 -4.62 29.97 15.21
C LEU A 152 -4.44 31.45 14.82
N PRO A 153 -4.29 31.79 13.52
CA PRO A 153 -4.13 33.18 13.07
C PRO A 153 -5.27 34.13 13.48
N ASN A 154 -6.47 33.59 13.65
CA ASN A 154 -7.64 34.32 14.16
C ASN A 154 -7.64 34.46 15.70
N HIS A 155 -6.52 34.17 16.36
CA HIS A 155 -6.33 34.25 17.81
C HIS A 155 -7.23 33.28 18.60
N THR A 156 -7.76 32.25 17.95
CA THR A 156 -8.48 31.16 18.61
C THR A 156 -7.48 30.13 19.12
N VAL A 157 -7.60 29.76 20.39
CA VAL A 157 -6.85 28.64 20.96
C VAL A 157 -7.56 27.34 20.56
N LYS A 158 -6.79 26.39 20.04
CA LYS A 158 -7.22 25.03 19.78
C LYS A 158 -6.41 24.09 20.65
N GLU A 159 -7.15 23.23 21.35
CA GLU A 159 -6.60 22.17 22.18
C GLU A 159 -7.01 20.83 21.59
N CYS A 160 -6.14 19.84 21.71
CA CYS A 160 -6.44 18.46 21.36
C CYS A 160 -5.78 17.55 22.38
N ASN A 161 -6.58 16.69 23.00
CA ASN A 161 -6.12 15.71 23.96
C ASN A 161 -6.54 14.32 23.46
N ILE A 162 -5.60 13.37 23.44
CA ILE A 162 -5.85 12.01 22.94
C ILE A 162 -5.31 11.02 23.97
N GLY A 163 -6.16 10.08 24.41
CA GLY A 163 -5.79 9.03 25.37
C GLY A 163 -4.88 7.95 24.78
N TYR A 164 -4.17 7.23 25.65
CA TYR A 164 -3.16 6.24 25.26
C TYR A 164 -3.74 5.11 24.40
N THR A 165 -4.88 4.55 24.83
CA THR A 165 -5.56 3.44 24.12
C THR A 165 -5.93 3.81 22.69
N ALA A 166 -6.40 5.05 22.47
CA ALA A 166 -6.75 5.51 21.13
C ALA A 166 -5.52 5.59 20.21
N LEU A 167 -4.37 5.97 20.75
CA LEU A 167 -3.11 6.04 20.01
C LEU A 167 -2.55 4.65 19.67
N THR A 168 -2.70 3.68 20.58
CA THR A 168 -2.26 2.30 20.32
C THR A 168 -3.16 1.58 19.32
N ASP A 169 -4.45 1.92 19.32
CA ASP A 169 -5.44 1.35 18.38
C ASP A 169 -5.47 2.11 17.04
N ALA A 170 -4.57 3.07 16.85
CA ALA A 170 -4.49 3.88 15.65
C ALA A 170 -4.25 3.02 14.40
N VAL A 171 -5.03 3.28 13.35
CA VAL A 171 -4.92 2.55 12.08
C VAL A 171 -4.33 3.47 11.02
N TRP A 172 -3.24 3.02 10.38
CA TRP A 172 -2.65 3.76 9.27
C TRP A 172 -3.54 3.68 8.03
N ASN A 173 -3.80 4.84 7.42
CA ASN A 173 -4.46 4.95 6.12
C ASN A 173 -3.42 5.27 5.03
N SER A 174 -3.12 4.27 4.21
CA SER A 174 -2.14 4.37 3.12
C SER A 174 -2.53 5.39 2.04
N SER A 175 -3.82 5.65 1.83
CA SER A 175 -4.31 6.59 0.82
C SER A 175 -4.17 8.05 1.24
N THR A 176 -4.51 8.36 2.49
CA THR A 176 -4.45 9.75 3.01
C THR A 176 -3.12 10.09 3.65
N LYS A 177 -2.31 9.08 3.99
CA LYS A 177 -1.06 9.20 4.76
C LYS A 177 -1.27 9.81 6.16
N TYR A 178 -2.38 9.42 6.80
CA TYR A 178 -2.70 9.75 8.19
C TYR A 178 -2.90 8.48 9.01
N TRP A 179 -2.61 8.59 10.30
CA TRP A 179 -3.15 7.68 11.30
C TRP A 179 -4.58 8.08 11.63
N PHE A 180 -5.50 7.13 11.54
CA PHE A 180 -6.86 7.28 12.02
C PHE A 180 -6.93 6.81 13.47
N VAL A 181 -7.29 7.73 14.36
CA VAL A 181 -7.38 7.51 15.80
C VAL A 181 -8.83 7.71 16.21
N THR A 182 -9.38 6.82 17.03
CA THR A 182 -10.72 6.94 17.59
C THR A 182 -10.70 6.64 19.07
N ASP A 183 -11.34 7.48 19.88
CA ASP A 183 -11.49 7.29 21.32
C ASP A 183 -12.90 6.82 21.70
N GLY A 184 -13.72 6.46 20.70
CA GLY A 184 -15.13 6.07 20.86
C GLY A 184 -16.12 7.22 20.81
N HIS A 185 -15.68 8.48 20.94
CA HIS A 185 -16.51 9.68 20.89
C HIS A 185 -16.19 10.57 19.69
N GLU A 186 -14.91 10.72 19.40
CA GLU A 186 -14.37 11.52 18.32
C GLU A 186 -13.42 10.69 17.45
N SER A 187 -13.07 11.25 16.29
CA SER A 187 -12.10 10.64 15.40
C SER A 187 -11.12 11.69 14.91
N TYR A 188 -9.86 11.30 14.86
CA TYR A 188 -8.74 12.18 14.59
C TYR A 188 -7.93 11.64 13.42
N HIS A 189 -7.57 12.53 12.50
CA HIS A 189 -6.54 12.29 11.50
C HIS A 189 -5.23 12.86 12.03
N VAL A 190 -4.31 11.98 12.42
CA VAL A 190 -3.05 12.35 13.06
C VAL A 190 -1.88 12.09 12.11
N ARG A 191 -0.97 13.04 12.02
CA ARG A 191 0.28 12.91 11.27
C ARG A 191 1.42 13.59 12.02
N THR A 192 2.59 12.97 12.03
CA THR A 192 3.79 13.55 12.65
C THR A 192 4.78 14.02 11.59
N PHE A 193 5.60 15.00 11.97
CA PHE A 193 6.67 15.54 11.15
C PHE A 193 7.94 15.68 11.99
N ASN A 194 9.05 15.29 11.40
CA ASN A 194 10.37 15.52 11.97
C ASN A 194 11.07 16.57 11.09
N LEU A 195 11.53 17.65 11.70
CA LEU A 195 12.35 18.65 11.04
C LEU A 195 13.70 17.99 10.74
N VAL A 196 14.01 17.82 9.46
CA VAL A 196 15.33 17.37 9.05
C VAL A 196 16.33 18.45 9.49
N GLN A 197 17.17 18.15 10.48
CA GLN A 197 18.34 18.97 10.78
C GLN A 197 19.23 18.96 9.53
N GLN A 198 19.28 20.10 8.83
CA GLN A 198 20.18 20.33 7.70
C GLN A 198 21.63 20.50 8.18
#